data_AF-A0AAU4TU24-F1
#
_entry.id   AF-A0AAU4TU24-F1
#
_cell.length_a   1.000
_cell.length_b   1.000
_cell.length_c   1.000
_cell.angle_alpha   90.00
_cell.angle_beta   90.00
_cell.angle_gamma   90.00
#
_symmetry.space_group_name_H-M   'P 1'
#
loop_
_entity.id
_entity.type
_entity.pdbx_description
1 polymer ?
#
loop_
_entity_poly.entity_id
_entity_poly.type
_entity_poly.pdbx_seq_one_letter_code
_entity_poly.pdbx_strand_id
1 'polypeptide(L)'
;MYSQDSISGHRRGRPEPTAETLSGLACLICGTDYRDARGNAPVPEAVVVSHRDGKQLLACHGTCARMASGSVDGLDETPLPLAERVRRHGAGGS
;
A
#
# COMPACT_ATOMS: atom_id res chain seq x y z
N MET A 1 -3.15 -26.89 35.92
CA MET A 1 -3.36 -27.08 34.47
C MET A 1 -4.30 -25.97 33.99
N TYR A 2 -3.76 -24.79 33.70
CA TYR A 2 -4.55 -23.71 33.07
C TYR A 2 -4.35 -23.81 31.56
N SER A 3 -5.43 -24.15 30.85
CA SER A 3 -5.47 -24.26 29.40
C SER A 3 -5.16 -22.92 28.75
N GLN A 4 -4.10 -22.90 27.97
CA GLN A 4 -3.73 -21.78 27.12
C GLN A 4 -4.60 -21.88 25.86
N ASP A 5 -5.82 -21.37 25.96
CA ASP A 5 -6.76 -21.36 24.85
C ASP A 5 -6.24 -20.41 23.76
N SER A 6 -5.80 -21.03 22.66
CA SER A 6 -6.04 -20.57 21.30
C SER A 6 -5.68 -19.11 21.03
N ILE A 7 -4.41 -18.86 20.68
CA ILE A 7 -4.05 -17.69 19.86
C ILE A 7 -4.64 -17.92 18.46
N SER A 8 -5.95 -17.76 18.34
CA SER A 8 -6.67 -17.55 17.08
C SER A 8 -6.41 -16.12 16.63
N GLY A 9 -5.14 -15.83 16.33
CA GLY A 9 -4.74 -14.66 15.58
C GLY A 9 -5.17 -14.89 14.14
N HIS A 10 -6.45 -14.61 13.87
CA HIS A 10 -7.03 -14.57 12.54
C HIS A 10 -6.08 -13.85 11.57
N ARG A 11 -5.32 -14.61 10.78
CA ARG A 11 -4.85 -14.16 9.47
C ARG A 11 -6.10 -14.02 8.62
N ARG A 12 -6.91 -12.98 8.86
CA ARG A 12 -8.04 -12.64 8.00
C ARG A 12 -7.43 -12.52 6.61
N GLY A 13 -7.89 -13.39 5.71
CA GLY A 13 -7.46 -13.45 4.32
C GLY A 13 -7.43 -12.04 3.77
N ARG A 14 -6.22 -11.48 3.71
CA ARG A 14 -6.02 -10.21 3.06
C ARG A 14 -6.42 -10.47 1.62
N PRO A 15 -7.43 -9.78 1.07
CA PRO A 15 -7.74 -9.92 -0.34
C PRO A 15 -6.44 -9.72 -1.13
N GLU A 16 -6.25 -10.51 -2.18
CA GLU A 16 -5.08 -10.34 -3.03
C GLU A 16 -4.97 -8.86 -3.44
N PRO A 17 -3.75 -8.29 -3.38
CA PRO A 17 -3.57 -6.89 -3.72
C PRO A 17 -4.04 -6.64 -5.15
N THR A 18 -4.90 -5.64 -5.33
CA THR A 18 -5.47 -5.31 -6.63
C THR A 18 -4.39 -4.85 -7.62
N ALA A 19 -4.70 -4.83 -8.92
CA ALA A 19 -3.75 -4.35 -9.94
C ALA A 19 -3.33 -2.88 -9.70
N GLU A 20 -4.25 -2.06 -9.19
CA GLU A 20 -3.99 -0.68 -8.78
C GLU A 20 -3.02 -0.64 -7.61
N THR A 21 -3.22 -1.50 -6.60
CA THR A 21 -2.32 -1.62 -5.44
C THR A 21 -0.91 -2.03 -5.87
N LEU A 22 -0.81 -3.03 -6.74
CA LEU A 22 0.46 -3.53 -7.29
C LEU A 22 1.15 -2.53 -8.22
N SER A 23 0.39 -1.59 -8.79
CA SER A 23 0.91 -0.48 -9.60
C SER A 23 1.20 0.76 -8.76
N GLY A 24 1.06 0.66 -7.43
CA GLY A 24 1.22 1.76 -6.50
C GLY A 24 0.17 2.86 -6.65
N LEU A 25 -0.96 2.63 -7.32
CA LEU A 25 -2.04 3.62 -7.49
C LEU A 25 -2.98 3.68 -6.29
N ALA A 26 -3.00 2.64 -5.46
CA ALA A 26 -3.78 2.59 -4.23
C ALA A 26 -2.91 2.17 -3.04
N CYS A 27 -3.31 2.60 -1.84
CA CYS A 27 -2.67 2.19 -0.60
C CYS A 27 -2.80 0.68 -0.40
N LEU A 28 -1.68 0.00 -0.17
CA LEU A 28 -1.64 -1.44 0.08
C LEU A 28 -2.57 -1.87 1.21
N ILE A 29 -2.73 -1.03 2.25
CA ILE A 29 -3.45 -1.36 3.48
C ILE A 29 -4.93 -0.97 3.43
N CYS A 30 -5.24 0.29 3.12
CA CYS A 30 -6.61 0.81 3.19
C CYS A 30 -7.29 0.96 1.83
N GLY A 31 -6.60 0.67 0.72
CA GLY A 31 -7.15 0.74 -0.63
C GLY A 31 -7.44 2.15 -1.14
N THR A 32 -7.04 3.20 -0.40
CA THR A 32 -7.21 4.59 -0.83
C THR A 32 -6.55 4.80 -2.18
N ASP A 33 -7.34 5.20 -3.17
CA ASP A 33 -6.86 5.54 -4.50
C ASP A 33 -6.18 6.92 -4.48
N TYR A 34 -4.91 6.96 -4.86
CA TYR A 34 -4.12 8.19 -4.87
C TYR A 34 -4.49 9.13 -6.03
N ARG A 35 -5.26 8.66 -7.02
CA ARG A 35 -5.73 9.44 -8.18
C ARG A 35 -7.00 10.24 -7.85
N ASP A 36 -7.84 9.71 -6.94
CA ASP A 36 -9.09 10.33 -6.50
C ASP A 36 -8.91 11.51 -5.53
N ALA A 37 -7.66 11.87 -5.29
CA ALA A 37 -7.16 13.14 -4.76
C ALA A 37 -7.79 14.44 -5.34
N ARG A 38 -8.69 14.37 -6.33
CA ARG A 38 -9.30 15.52 -7.01
C ARG A 38 -10.43 16.19 -6.23
N GLY A 39 -10.79 15.72 -5.03
CA GLY A 39 -11.93 16.22 -4.27
C GLY A 39 -11.58 16.80 -2.90
N ASN A 40 -10.80 17.90 -2.84
CA ASN A 40 -10.62 18.77 -1.66
C ASN A 40 -10.13 18.12 -0.34
N ALA A 41 -9.82 16.82 -0.31
CA ALA A 41 -9.19 16.14 0.80
C ALA A 41 -7.67 16.12 0.59
N PRO A 42 -6.85 16.38 1.63
CA PRO A 42 -5.41 16.23 1.51
C PRO A 42 -5.12 14.77 1.14
N VAL A 43 -4.45 14.57 0.01
CA VAL A 43 -3.96 13.25 -0.38
C VAL A 43 -2.99 12.81 0.71
N PRO A 44 -3.21 11.66 1.37
CA PRO A 44 -2.22 11.16 2.31
C PRO A 44 -0.90 10.95 1.55
N GLU A 45 0.19 11.48 2.10
CA GLU A 45 1.53 11.27 1.55
C GLU A 45 1.76 9.76 1.40
N ALA A 46 2.09 9.31 0.19
CA ALA A 46 2.34 7.91 -0.08
C ALA A 46 3.83 7.64 0.15
N VAL A 47 4.16 6.58 0.87
CA VAL A 47 5.55 6.16 1.13
C VAL A 47 5.80 4.75 0.63
N VAL A 48 7.05 4.46 0.24
CA VAL A 48 7.46 3.11 -0.19
C VAL A 48 7.53 2.21 1.02
N VAL A 49 6.88 1.04 0.98
CA VAL A 49 6.88 0.11 2.12
C VAL A 49 7.51 -1.24 1.79
N SER A 50 7.57 -1.59 0.50
CA SER A 50 8.19 -2.82 0.02
C SER A 50 8.28 -2.79 -1.51
N HIS A 51 8.86 -3.85 -2.07
CA HIS A 51 8.92 -4.08 -3.52
C HIS A 51 8.29 -5.42 -3.87
N ARG A 52 7.65 -5.48 -5.03
CA ARG A 52 7.16 -6.73 -5.61
C ARG A 52 7.29 -6.68 -7.12
N ASP A 53 7.89 -7.70 -7.73
CA ASP A 53 8.08 -7.81 -9.18
C ASP A 53 8.73 -6.56 -9.80
N GLY A 54 9.69 -5.96 -9.10
CA GLY A 54 10.38 -4.72 -9.52
C GLY A 54 9.53 -3.44 -9.41
N LYS A 55 8.34 -3.50 -8.80
CA LYS A 55 7.44 -2.36 -8.58
C LYS A 55 7.44 -1.95 -7.11
N GLN A 56 7.35 -0.64 -6.87
CA GLN A 56 7.19 -0.08 -5.52
C GLN A 56 5.77 -0.34 -5.02
N LEU A 57 5.65 -0.98 -3.86
CA LEU A 57 4.41 -1.06 -3.10
C LEU A 57 4.34 0.12 -2.14
N LEU A 58 3.20 0.81 -2.15
CA LEU A 58 3.01 2.06 -1.40
C LEU A 58 1.94 1.91 -0.32
N ALA A 59 2.08 2.70 0.74
CA ALA A 59 1.06 2.89 1.76
C ALA A 59 0.94 4.37 2.14
N CYS A 60 -0.19 4.76 2.72
CA CYS A 60 -0.31 6.08 3.35
C CYS A 60 0.70 6.22 4.50
N HIS A 61 1.33 7.38 4.61
CA HIS A 61 2.19 7.75 5.72
C HIS A 61 1.48 7.55 7.07
N GLY A 62 2.26 7.19 8.11
CA GLY A 62 1.74 6.94 9.44
C GLY A 62 1.26 5.49 9.62
N THR A 63 -0.03 5.30 9.94
CA THR A 63 -0.53 3.99 10.38
C THR A 63 -0.46 2.92 9.31
N CYS A 64 -0.76 3.25 8.04
CA CYS A 64 -0.69 2.26 6.96
C CYS A 64 0.75 1.83 6.69
N ALA A 65 1.69 2.79 6.63
CA ALA A 65 3.11 2.49 6.51
C ALA A 65 3.61 1.61 7.66
N ARG A 66 3.24 1.93 8.91
CA ARG A 66 3.61 1.12 10.08
C ARG A 66 3.05 -0.29 10.02
N MET A 67 1.80 -0.46 9.59
CA MET A 67 1.20 -1.79 9.42
C MET A 67 1.87 -2.60 8.31
N ALA A 68 2.36 -1.96 7.25
CA ALA A 68 2.95 -2.64 6.10
C ALA A 68 4.45 -2.96 6.28
N SER A 69 5.22 -2.07 6.92
CA SER A 69 6.69 -2.12 6.98
C SER A 69 7.28 -2.05 8.39
N GLY A 70 6.46 -1.74 9.41
CA GLY A 70 6.93 -1.42 10.76
C GLY A 70 7.38 0.04 10.97
N SER A 71 7.59 0.80 9.89
CA SER A 71 7.99 2.21 9.89
C SER A 71 6.83 3.13 9.51
N VAL A 72 6.70 4.29 10.17
CA VAL A 72 5.69 5.31 9.78
C VAL A 72 6.07 6.06 8.51
N ASP A 73 7.37 6.16 8.24
CA ASP A 73 7.94 6.85 7.09
C ASP A 73 8.17 5.92 5.90
N GLY A 74 7.96 4.61 6.09
CA GLY A 74 8.29 3.59 5.09
C GLY A 74 9.79 3.35 4.99
N LEU A 75 10.23 2.93 3.80
CA LEU A 75 11.63 2.81 3.40
C LEU A 75 12.19 4.19 3.05
N ASP A 76 13.50 4.38 3.20
CA ASP A 76 14.21 5.60 2.81
C ASP A 76 14.37 5.69 1.27
N GLU A 77 13.23 5.71 0.59
CA GLU A 77 13.13 5.72 -0.86
C GLU A 77 12.00 6.63 -1.30
N THR A 78 12.26 7.45 -2.32
CA THR A 78 11.24 8.31 -2.88
C THR A 78 10.31 7.49 -3.78
N PRO A 79 8.98 7.54 -3.55
CA PRO A 79 8.01 6.94 -4.46
C PRO A 79 8.09 7.58 -5.84
N LEU A 80 7.91 6.77 -6.89
CA LEU A 80 7.73 7.31 -8.24
C LEU A 80 6.56 8.29 -8.29
N PRO A 81 6.67 9.39 -9.07
CA PRO A 81 5.59 10.36 -9.22
C PRO A 81 4.27 9.69 -9.62
N LEU A 82 3.14 10.17 -9.10
CA LEU A 82 1.82 9.57 -9.37
C LEU A 82 1.54 9.47 -10.87
N ALA A 83 1.87 10.52 -11.64
CA ALA A 83 1.74 10.53 -13.09
C ALA A 83 2.53 9.38 -13.76
N GLU A 84 3.73 9.10 -13.26
CA GLU A 84 4.57 8.00 -13.78
C GLU A 84 3.96 6.63 -13.45
N ARG A 85 3.47 6.46 -12.22
CA ARG A 85 2.76 5.22 -11.82
C ARG A 85 1.53 4.96 -12.69
N VAL A 86 0.73 6.00 -12.97
CA VAL A 86 -0.45 5.91 -13.85
C VAL A 86 -0.05 5.53 -15.28
N ARG A 87 1.00 6.15 -15.84
CA ARG A 87 1.52 5.79 -17.17
C ARG A 87 1.93 4.33 -17.25
N ARG A 88 2.69 3.82 -16.27
CA ARG A 88 3.14 2.43 -16.23
C ARG A 88 2.00 1.43 -16.09
N HIS A 89 0.96 1.77 -15.33
CA HIS A 89 -0.24 0.95 -15.19
C HIS A 89 -0.99 0.82 -16.53
N GLY A 90 -1.19 1.93 -17.24
CA GLY A 90 -1.85 1.94 -18.56
C GLY A 90 -1.02 1.30 -19.67
N ALA A 91 0.31 1.34 -19.57
CA ALA A 91 1.22 0.73 -20.56
C ALA A 91 1.32 -0.81 -20.44
N GLY A 92 0.83 -1.40 -19.35
CA GLY A 92 0.85 -2.85 -19.10
C GLY A 92 -0.43 -3.60 -19.49
N GLY A 93 -1.37 -2.96 -20.20
CA GLY A 93 -2.57 -3.60 -20.71
C GLY A 93 -2.28 -4.43 -21.95
N SER A 94 -2.08 -5.74 -21.77
CA SER A 94 -2.14 -6.77 -22.83
C SER A 94 -2.71 -8.05 -22.24
#